data_AF-A0A841HWV4-F1
#
_entry.id   AF-A0A841HWV4-F1
#
_cell.length_a   1.000
_cell.length_b   1.000
_cell.length_c   1.000
_cell.angle_alpha   90.00
_cell.angle_beta   90.00
_cell.angle_gamma   90.00
#
_symmetry.space_group_name_H-M   'P 1'
#
loop_
_entity.id
_entity.type
_entity.pdbx_description
1 polymer ?
#
loop_
_entity_poly.entity_id
_entity_poly.type
_entity_poly.pdbx_seq_one_letter_code
_entity_poly.pdbx_strand_id
1 'polypeptide(L)'
;MLIEINGESVAFALEQTQRIVKRRNRAGVRVPRLLHGEGAVTWPLLLEAGRREHATRSGLEDTLYLPGGELAPDNAALVSAAHRLLAGSAEAQR
;
A
#
# COMPACT_ATOMS: atom_id res chain seq x y z
N MET A 1 5.13 -10.14 8.13
CA MET A 1 6.05 -9.06 8.51
C MET A 1 5.50 -7.75 7.98
N LEU A 2 5.29 -6.79 8.86
CA LEU A 2 4.87 -5.44 8.50
C LEU A 2 6.07 -4.66 7.91
N ILE A 3 5.84 -3.97 6.81
CA ILE A 3 6.71 -2.93 6.24
C ILE A 3 5.90 -1.65 6.30
N GLU A 4 6.19 -0.84 7.30
CA GLU A 4 5.57 0.45 7.52
C GLU A 4 6.48 1.54 6.98
N ILE A 5 5.91 2.42 6.15
CA ILE A 5 6.62 3.53 5.52
C ILE A 5 5.99 4.82 5.97
N ASN A 6 6.73 5.54 6.81
CA ASN A 6 6.39 6.89 7.23
C ASN A 6 7.21 7.86 6.38
N GLY A 7 6.55 8.70 5.59
CA GLY A 7 7.23 9.57 4.64
C GLY A 7 6.32 10.59 3.99
N GLU A 8 6.86 11.77 3.75
CA GLU A 8 6.10 12.95 3.28
C GLU A 8 5.82 12.93 1.77
N SER A 9 6.47 12.04 1.00
CA SER A 9 6.28 11.94 -0.45
C SER A 9 6.24 10.51 -0.97
N VAL A 10 5.50 10.33 -2.07
CA VAL A 10 5.36 9.04 -2.77
C VAL A 10 6.70 8.51 -3.26
N ALA A 11 7.54 9.37 -3.85
CA ALA A 11 8.85 8.99 -4.37
C ALA A 11 9.75 8.41 -3.26
N PHE A 12 9.80 9.10 -2.13
CA PHE A 12 10.54 8.61 -0.95
C PHE A 12 9.98 7.27 -0.47
N ALA A 13 8.66 7.16 -0.36
CA ALA A 13 8.02 5.96 0.16
C ALA A 13 8.29 4.71 -0.70
N LEU A 14 8.27 4.85 -2.02
CA LEU A 14 8.61 3.78 -2.95
C LEU A 14 10.09 3.39 -2.87
N GLU A 15 10.99 4.37 -2.75
CA GLU A 15 12.43 4.09 -2.57
C GLU A 15 12.67 3.30 -1.27
N GLN A 16 12.07 3.73 -0.16
CA GLN A 16 12.23 3.04 1.12
C GLN A 16 11.66 1.62 1.08
N THR A 17 10.48 1.45 0.48
CA THR A 17 9.89 0.12 0.24
C THR A 17 10.88 -0.79 -0.49
N GLN A 18 11.46 -0.32 -1.59
CA GLN A 18 12.43 -1.11 -2.37
C GLN A 18 13.68 -1.44 -1.55
N ARG A 19 14.20 -0.48 -0.78
CA ARG A 19 15.40 -0.68 0.07
C ARG A 19 15.15 -1.74 1.14
N ILE A 20 14.02 -1.67 1.85
CA ILE A 20 13.67 -2.63 2.90
C ILE A 20 13.48 -4.03 2.30
N VAL A 21 12.70 -4.15 1.23
CA VAL A 21 12.46 -5.43 0.55
C VAL A 21 13.76 -6.07 0.09
N LYS A 22 14.66 -5.29 -0.54
CA LYS A 22 15.96 -5.76 -1.02
C LYS A 22 16.84 -6.28 0.12
N ARG A 23 16.90 -5.56 1.25
CA ARG A 23 17.65 -5.99 2.43
C ARG A 23 17.10 -7.29 3.03
N ARG A 24 15.77 -7.40 3.14
CA ARG A 24 15.12 -8.61 3.68
C ARG A 24 15.30 -9.82 2.77
N ASN A 25 15.26 -9.63 1.45
CA ASN A 25 15.52 -10.71 0.49
C ASN A 25 16.97 -11.20 0.61
N ARG A 26 17.95 -10.30 0.71
CA ARG A 26 19.37 -10.66 0.93
C ARG A 26 19.59 -11.42 2.24
N ALA A 27 18.82 -11.09 3.27
CA ALA A 27 18.84 -11.78 4.55
C ALA A 27 18.06 -13.11 4.55
N GLY A 28 17.51 -13.55 3.41
CA GLY A 28 16.78 -14.82 3.30
C GLY A 28 15.42 -14.84 4.00
N VAL A 29 14.84 -13.69 4.34
CA VAL A 29 13.55 -13.61 5.05
C VAL A 29 12.39 -13.88 4.08
N ARG A 30 11.73 -15.04 4.23
CA ARG A 30 10.67 -15.53 3.32
C ARG A 30 9.23 -15.44 3.86
N VAL A 31 9.02 -14.84 5.02
CA VAL A 31 7.67 -14.72 5.60
C VAL A 31 6.78 -13.79 4.74
N PRO A 32 5.44 -14.00 4.74
CA PRO A 32 4.50 -13.10 4.10
C PRO A 32 4.68 -11.66 4.55
N ARG A 33 4.50 -10.70 3.64
CA ARG A 33 4.78 -9.28 3.87
C ARG A 33 3.50 -8.47 3.71
N LEU A 34 3.32 -7.51 4.61
CA LEU A 34 2.27 -6.51 4.54
C LEU A 34 2.94 -5.16 4.32
N LEU A 35 2.59 -4.45 3.26
CA LEU A 35 3.05 -3.10 2.98
C LEU A 35 1.96 -2.10 3.37
N HIS A 36 2.33 -1.14 4.22
CA HIS A 36 1.44 -0.14 4.77
C HIS A 36 2.10 1.25 4.68
N GLY A 37 1.26 2.25 4.43
CA GLY A 37 1.59 3.66 4.59
C GLY A 37 0.36 4.49 4.93
N GLU A 38 0.63 5.67 5.46
CA GLU A 38 -0.35 6.60 6.03
C GLU A 38 -0.47 7.88 5.19
N GLY A 39 -1.64 8.50 5.22
CA GLY A 39 -1.92 9.81 4.63
C GLY A 39 -1.71 9.83 3.12
N ALA A 40 -0.82 10.71 2.66
CA ALA A 40 -0.60 10.97 1.24
C ALA A 40 -0.04 9.76 0.47
N VAL A 41 0.56 8.78 1.16
CA VAL A 41 1.19 7.62 0.53
C VAL A 41 0.36 6.34 0.62
N THR A 42 -0.79 6.35 1.30
CA THR A 42 -1.65 5.17 1.48
C THR A 42 -2.03 4.53 0.15
N TRP A 43 -2.63 5.28 -0.79
CA TRP A 43 -3.07 4.72 -2.07
C TRP A 43 -1.91 4.30 -2.99
N PRO A 44 -0.84 5.11 -3.16
CA PRO A 44 0.34 4.68 -3.92
C PRO A 44 1.01 3.41 -3.37
N LEU A 45 1.14 3.26 -2.05
CA LEU A 45 1.73 2.07 -1.47
C LEU A 45 0.79 0.86 -1.51
N LEU A 46 -0.52 1.07 -1.51
CA LEU A 46 -1.49 0.01 -1.72
C LEU A 46 -1.36 -0.59 -3.14
N LEU A 47 -1.21 0.24 -4.17
CA LEU A 47 -0.93 -0.22 -5.53
C LEU A 47 0.41 -0.95 -5.62
N GLU A 48 1.45 -0.41 -4.97
CA GLU A 48 2.76 -1.06 -4.93
C GLU A 48 2.74 -2.40 -4.18
N ALA A 49 1.88 -2.54 -3.17
CA ALA A 49 1.66 -3.82 -2.48
C ALA A 49 1.08 -4.86 -3.45
N GLY A 50 0.05 -4.48 -4.22
CA GLY A 50 -0.53 -5.33 -5.26
C GLY A 50 0.50 -5.77 -6.31
N ARG A 51 1.30 -4.83 -6.82
CA ARG A 51 2.36 -5.10 -7.81
C ARG A 51 3.45 -6.05 -7.29
N ARG A 52 3.68 -6.09 -5.98
CA ARG A 52 4.67 -6.95 -5.32
C ARG A 52 4.06 -8.23 -4.75
N GLU A 53 2.75 -8.45 -4.92
CA GLU A 53 2.01 -9.56 -4.30
C GLU A 53 2.16 -9.57 -2.77
N HIS A 54 2.29 -8.40 -2.17
CA HIS A 54 2.27 -8.23 -0.72
C HIS A 54 0.83 -8.00 -0.24
N ALA A 55 0.55 -8.40 1.00
CA ALA A 55 -0.66 -7.96 1.69
C ALA A 55 -0.61 -6.43 1.89
N THR A 56 -1.77 -5.83 2.12
CA THR A 56 -1.91 -4.40 2.43
C THR A 56 -2.98 -4.17 3.48
N ARG A 57 -3.08 -2.94 3.98
CA ARG A 57 -4.04 -2.49 4.99
C ARG A 57 -4.75 -1.24 4.47
N SER A 58 -6.03 -1.11 4.76
CA SER A 58 -6.82 0.08 4.46
C SER A 58 -7.87 0.32 5.54
N GLY A 59 -7.92 1.54 6.07
CA GLY A 59 -8.90 2.01 7.05
C GLY A 59 -8.67 3.47 7.44
N LEU A 60 -9.57 4.02 8.26
CA LEU A 60 -9.58 5.42 8.71
C LEU A 60 -8.35 5.80 9.53
N GLU A 61 -7.66 4.82 10.13
CA GLU A 61 -6.34 5.01 10.76
C GLU A 61 -5.28 5.36 9.72
N ASP A 62 -5.37 4.80 8.51
CA ASP A 62 -4.37 4.97 7.47
C ASP A 62 -4.62 6.25 6.65
N THR A 63 -5.89 6.55 6.34
CA THR A 63 -6.29 7.76 5.63
C THR A 63 -7.78 8.06 5.81
N LEU A 64 -8.13 9.34 5.78
CA LEU A 64 -9.52 9.79 5.79
C LEU A 64 -10.08 10.01 4.38
N TYR A 65 -9.27 9.89 3.34
CA TYR A 65 -9.64 10.27 1.98
C TYR A 65 -9.67 9.07 1.04
N LEU A 66 -10.72 8.97 0.23
CA LEU A 66 -10.82 8.10 -0.93
C LEU A 66 -9.73 8.44 -1.98
N PRO A 67 -9.45 7.57 -2.96
CA PRO A 67 -8.41 7.82 -3.96
C PRO A 67 -8.58 9.11 -4.76
N GLY A 68 -9.82 9.57 -4.92
CA GLY A 68 -10.14 10.84 -5.58
C GLY A 68 -10.00 12.08 -4.71
N GLY A 69 -9.63 11.94 -3.43
CA GLY A 69 -9.47 13.04 -2.48
C GLY A 69 -10.74 13.39 -1.68
N GLU A 70 -11.87 12.75 -1.94
CA GLU A 70 -13.09 12.93 -1.13
C GLU A 70 -12.97 12.24 0.23
N LEU A 71 -13.61 12.77 1.27
CA LEU A 71 -13.66 12.12 2.57
C LEU A 71 -14.38 10.77 2.48
N ALA A 72 -13.79 9.74 3.07
CA ALA A 72 -14.43 8.44 3.18
C ALA A 72 -15.52 8.49 4.27
N PRO A 73 -16.74 8.02 3.98
CA PRO A 73 -17.82 8.00 4.97
C PRO A 73 -17.58 6.96 6.08
N ASP A 74 -16.84 5.89 5.79
CA ASP A 74 -16.50 4.82 6.72
C ASP A 74 -15.33 3.95 6.22
N ASN A 75 -14.93 2.97 7.03
CA ASN A 75 -13.92 1.97 6.66
C ASN A 75 -14.35 1.09 5.48
N ALA A 76 -15.65 0.81 5.31
CA ALA A 76 -16.13 -0.07 4.25
C ALA A 76 -15.93 0.57 2.87
N ALA A 77 -16.11 1.89 2.76
CA ALA A 77 -15.83 2.66 1.56
C ALA A 77 -14.34 2.61 1.18
N LEU A 78 -13.43 2.75 2.16
CA LEU A 78 -11.98 2.64 1.96
C LEU A 78 -11.58 1.24 1.48
N VAL A 79 -12.04 0.19 2.16
CA VAL A 79 -11.77 -1.21 1.79
C VAL A 79 -12.33 -1.53 0.40
N SER A 80 -13.53 -1.05 0.07
CA SER A 80 -14.13 -1.24 -1.25
C SER A 80 -13.35 -0.52 -2.36
N ALA A 81 -12.86 0.69 -2.08
CA ALA A 81 -12.01 1.43 -3.03
C ALA A 81 -10.66 0.74 -3.25
N ALA A 82 -10.03 0.25 -2.19
CA ALA A 82 -8.82 -0.56 -2.26
C ALA A 82 -9.01 -1.80 -3.13
N HIS A 83 -10.09 -2.57 -2.92
CA HIS A 83 -10.41 -3.74 -3.72
C HIS A 83 -10.57 -3.41 -5.21
N ARG A 84 -11.30 -2.34 -5.55
CA ARG A 84 -11.48 -1.91 -6.94
C ARG A 84 -10.15 -1.51 -7.61
N LEU A 85 -9.31 -0.77 -6.90
CA LEU A 85 -7.99 -0.37 -7.40
C LEU A 85 -7.08 -1.58 -7.67
N LEU A 86 -7.04 -2.54 -6.74
CA LEU A 86 -6.23 -3.75 -6.90
C LEU A 86 -6.75 -4.65 -8.02
N ALA A 87 -8.07 -4.78 -8.17
CA ALA A 87 -8.68 -5.53 -9.26
C ALA A 87 -8.36 -4.92 -10.63
N GLY A 88 -8.48 -3.59 -10.77
CA GLY A 88 -8.16 -2.88 -12.01
C GLY A 88 -6.66 -2.91 -12.36
N SER A 89 -5.77 -2.89 -11.36
CA SER A 89 -4.33 -3.09 -11.58
C SER A 89 -4.05 -4.49 -12.13
N ALA A 90 -4.64 -5.52 -11.52
CA ALA A 90 -4.44 -6.90 -11.95
C ALA A 90 -4.95 -7.14 -13.39
N GLU A 91 -6.02 -6.46 -13.80
CA GLU A 91 -6.52 -6.47 -15.18
C GLU A 91 -5.54 -5.84 -16.17
N ALA A 92 -4.94 -4.69 -15.83
CA ALA A 92 -3.97 -4.01 -16.69
C ALA A 92 -2.61 -4.73 -16.81
N GLN A 93 -2.36 -5.74 -15.96
CA GLN A 93 -1.11 -6.50 -15.92
C GLN A 93 -1.19 -7.86 -16.64
N ARG A 94 -2.36 -8.23 -17.18
CA ARG A 94 -2.59 -9.43 -17.99
C ARG A 94 -2.42 -9.13 -19.47
#